data_AF-A0A9E4WKE7-F1
#
_entry.id   AF-A0A9E4WKE7-F1
#
_cell.length_a   1.000
_cell.length_b   1.000
_cell.length_c   1.000
_cell.angle_alpha   90.00
_cell.angle_beta   90.00
_cell.angle_gamma   90.00
#
_symmetry.space_group_name_H-M   'P 1'
#
loop_
_entity.id
_entity.type
_entity.pdbx_description
1 polymer ?
#
loop_
_entity_poly.entity_id
_entity_poly.type
_entity_poly.pdbx_seq_one_letter_code
_entity_poly.pdbx_strand_id
1 'polypeptide(L)'
;MRSTKTLVLLLMVVAALSLAVACGGGDDEEPTTAPAAAVATATTAPAAQPTATTAPAPQATVKLIKIGLLSPQTGPIAQYAPGFEDAGKVAISEINEAYPGFKFELIVVDSGCDGTQAATAAQSLVDAGVVVIVGAACSGATLGAIAVAAPAGVPMVSYASTSPAITTADDDGRLFRIVPSDAQQAVALVQVVSGAGSSSPAVLYMTNDYGAGLGDNFELNWSTSLCTQIGYDPTEGSYDASTLA
;
A
#
# COMPACT_ATOMS: atom_id res chain seq x y z
N MET A 1 12.06 -24.43 -36.10
CA MET A 1 11.68 -23.95 -34.74
C MET A 1 10.52 -22.95 -34.83
N ARG A 2 9.32 -23.43 -35.20
CA ARG A 2 8.06 -22.67 -35.27
C ARG A 2 6.96 -23.59 -34.72
N SER A 3 6.90 -23.79 -33.40
CA SER A 3 5.85 -24.65 -32.80
C SER A 3 5.56 -24.38 -31.32
N THR A 4 6.18 -23.39 -30.68
CA THR A 4 5.94 -23.07 -29.26
C THR A 4 5.06 -21.84 -29.07
N LYS A 5 4.98 -20.93 -30.05
CA LYS A 5 4.20 -19.69 -29.93
C LYS A 5 2.68 -19.89 -30.10
N THR A 6 2.24 -20.90 -30.83
CA THR A 6 0.80 -21.18 -31.06
C THR A 6 0.15 -21.88 -29.86
N LEU A 7 0.93 -22.58 -29.03
CA LEU A 7 0.42 -23.33 -27.88
C LEU A 7 0.17 -22.44 -26.65
N VAL A 8 0.91 -21.33 -26.52
CA VAL A 8 0.74 -20.36 -25.43
C VAL A 8 -0.48 -19.45 -25.68
N LEU A 9 -0.83 -19.19 -26.95
CA LEU A 9 -1.98 -18.37 -27.31
C LEU A 9 -3.32 -19.12 -27.14
N LEU A 10 -3.32 -20.46 -27.15
CA LEU A 10 -4.53 -21.27 -26.96
C LEU A 10 -4.88 -21.46 -25.47
N LEU A 11 -3.93 -21.25 -24.56
CA LEU A 11 -4.14 -21.45 -23.11
C LEU A 11 -4.75 -20.22 -22.42
N MET A 12 -4.62 -19.02 -23.01
CA MET A 12 -5.13 -17.77 -22.42
C MET A 12 -6.58 -17.43 -22.81
N VAL A 13 -7.20 -18.18 -23.73
CA VAL A 13 -8.58 -17.95 -24.17
C VAL A 13 -9.60 -18.80 -23.41
N VAL A 14 -9.16 -19.78 -22.61
CA VAL A 14 -10.05 -20.72 -21.88
C VAL A 14 -10.33 -20.30 -20.43
N ALA A 15 -9.67 -19.25 -19.91
CA ALA A 15 -9.86 -18.79 -18.53
C ALA A 15 -10.90 -17.65 -18.35
N ALA A 16 -11.59 -17.25 -19.43
CA ALA A 16 -12.55 -16.13 -19.41
C ALA A 16 -14.02 -16.55 -19.51
N LEU A 17 -14.37 -17.80 -19.17
CA LEU A 17 -15.75 -18.29 -19.25
C LEU A 17 -16.14 -19.21 -18.08
N SER A 18 -16.24 -18.63 -16.88
CA SER A 18 -17.09 -19.19 -15.83
C SER A 18 -17.26 -18.20 -14.69
N LEU A 19 -18.27 -17.34 -14.75
CA LEU A 19 -19.06 -16.99 -13.56
C LEU A 19 -20.33 -16.26 -14.00
N ALA A 20 -21.40 -17.03 -14.19
CA ALA A 20 -22.75 -16.53 -14.20
C ALA A 20 -23.68 -17.58 -13.55
N VAL A 21 -24.52 -17.08 -12.64
CA VAL A 21 -25.77 -17.64 -12.10
C VAL A 21 -25.67 -18.65 -10.95
N ALA A 22 -26.04 -18.17 -9.75
CA ALA A 22 -27.05 -18.82 -8.91
C ALA A 22 -27.73 -17.78 -8.00
N CYS A 23 -29.03 -17.54 -8.24
CA CYS A 23 -29.97 -16.85 -7.36
C CYS A 23 -30.81 -17.89 -6.58
N GLY A 24 -31.35 -17.46 -5.43
CA GLY A 24 -32.44 -18.10 -4.67
C GLY A 24 -31.94 -18.65 -3.33
N GLY A 25 -32.43 -18.24 -2.16
CA GLY A 25 -33.77 -17.76 -1.76
C GLY A 25 -34.41 -18.83 -0.87
N GLY A 26 -34.79 -18.49 0.37
CA GLY A 26 -35.53 -19.39 1.26
C GLY A 26 -35.41 -19.10 2.76
N ASP A 27 -36.18 -18.11 3.23
CA ASP A 27 -37.10 -18.03 4.38
C ASP A 27 -36.98 -19.00 5.59
N ASP A 28 -36.87 -18.37 6.77
CA ASP A 28 -37.60 -18.51 8.06
C ASP A 28 -38.16 -19.85 8.62
N GLU A 29 -38.23 -19.86 9.97
CA GLU A 29 -38.99 -20.70 10.93
C GLU A 29 -38.32 -21.90 11.65
N GLU A 30 -37.97 -21.69 12.92
CA GLU A 30 -38.40 -22.55 14.06
C GLU A 30 -39.90 -22.25 14.36
N PRO A 31 -40.73 -23.05 15.08
CA PRO A 31 -40.39 -24.10 16.08
C PRO A 31 -41.34 -25.34 16.07
N THR A 32 -41.20 -26.30 17.01
CA THR A 32 -42.28 -26.89 17.86
C THR A 32 -41.93 -28.25 18.53
N THR A 33 -42.04 -28.28 19.87
CA THR A 33 -42.66 -29.26 20.82
C THR A 33 -43.17 -30.62 20.30
N ALA A 34 -43.21 -31.79 20.98
CA ALA A 34 -43.11 -32.33 22.36
C ALA A 34 -43.04 -33.91 22.22
N PRO A 35 -43.22 -34.82 23.22
CA PRO A 35 -43.46 -34.68 24.66
C PRO A 35 -42.62 -35.60 25.60
N ALA A 36 -42.94 -35.44 26.89
CA ALA A 36 -42.33 -36.02 28.08
C ALA A 36 -42.61 -37.51 28.34
N ALA A 37 -41.75 -38.13 29.15
CA ALA A 37 -42.09 -39.25 30.02
C ALA A 37 -41.55 -38.99 31.43
N ALA A 38 -42.45 -39.12 32.41
CA ALA A 38 -42.26 -38.82 33.82
C ALA A 38 -41.58 -39.97 34.59
N VAL A 39 -40.73 -39.64 35.56
CA VAL A 39 -40.39 -40.51 36.69
C VAL A 39 -40.32 -39.68 37.98
N ALA A 40 -40.83 -40.27 39.05
CA ALA A 40 -41.22 -39.64 40.31
C ALA A 40 -40.04 -39.29 41.25
N THR A 41 -40.30 -38.21 41.99
CA THR A 41 -39.80 -37.75 43.30
C THR A 41 -38.77 -38.58 44.10
N ALA A 42 -37.69 -37.91 44.50
CA ALA A 42 -37.11 -38.01 45.84
C ALA A 42 -36.50 -36.66 46.25
N THR A 43 -37.18 -35.94 47.13
CA THR A 43 -36.69 -34.69 47.75
C THR A 43 -35.61 -35.03 48.75
N THR A 44 -34.35 -34.71 48.40
CA THR A 44 -33.24 -34.72 49.34
C THR A 44 -32.75 -33.27 49.47
N ALA A 45 -32.73 -32.74 50.70
CA ALA A 45 -32.27 -31.40 50.97
C ALA A 45 -30.80 -31.22 50.51
N PRO A 46 -30.43 -30.13 49.80
CA PRO A 46 -29.06 -29.94 49.37
C PRO A 46 -28.19 -29.63 50.59
N ALA A 47 -27.19 -30.45 50.84
CA ALA A 47 -26.04 -30.04 51.64
C ALA A 47 -25.36 -28.88 50.90
N ALA A 48 -25.05 -27.80 51.62
CA ALA A 48 -24.34 -26.64 51.06
C ALA A 48 -22.98 -27.09 50.50
N GLN A 49 -22.87 -27.16 49.18
CA GLN A 49 -21.60 -27.35 48.50
C GLN A 49 -20.76 -26.08 48.68
N PRO A 50 -19.45 -26.18 48.94
CA PRO A 50 -18.57 -25.03 48.92
C PRO A 50 -18.69 -24.39 47.54
N THR A 51 -19.01 -23.10 47.49
CA THR A 51 -18.91 -22.29 46.28
C THR A 51 -17.48 -22.40 45.77
N ALA A 52 -17.28 -23.18 44.72
CA ALA A 52 -16.02 -23.21 44.00
C ALA A 52 -15.82 -21.80 43.41
N THR A 53 -14.88 -21.05 43.96
CA THR A 53 -14.38 -19.83 43.34
C THR A 53 -13.78 -20.22 42.00
N THR A 54 -14.54 -20.06 40.91
CA THR A 54 -14.04 -20.18 39.55
C THR A 54 -12.92 -19.16 39.39
N ALA A 55 -11.67 -19.64 39.32
CA ALA A 55 -10.54 -18.79 38.97
C ALA A 55 -10.83 -18.13 37.61
N PRO A 56 -10.56 -16.82 37.43
CA PRO A 56 -10.78 -16.17 36.15
C PRO A 56 -10.03 -16.95 35.06
N ALA A 57 -10.73 -17.30 33.99
CA ALA A 57 -10.06 -17.88 32.82
C ALA A 57 -8.93 -16.94 32.39
N PRO A 58 -7.72 -17.45 32.04
CA PRO A 58 -6.64 -16.61 31.56
C PRO A 58 -7.15 -15.74 30.41
N GLN A 59 -7.16 -14.42 30.60
CA GLN A 59 -7.47 -13.50 29.52
C GLN A 59 -6.40 -13.68 28.45
N ALA A 60 -6.81 -13.99 27.23
CA ALA A 60 -5.91 -14.05 26.10
C ALA A 60 -5.22 -12.69 25.97
N THR A 61 -3.89 -12.66 26.09
CA THR A 61 -3.11 -11.44 25.93
C THR A 61 -3.12 -11.03 24.46
N VAL A 62 -3.96 -10.06 24.10
CA VAL A 62 -3.98 -9.50 22.75
C VAL A 62 -2.71 -8.70 22.52
N LYS A 63 -1.89 -9.11 21.56
CA LYS A 63 -0.63 -8.41 21.24
C LYS A 63 -0.93 -7.21 20.34
N LEU A 64 -0.62 -5.99 20.82
CA LEU A 64 -0.69 -4.76 20.05
C LEU A 64 0.48 -4.67 19.06
N ILE A 65 0.17 -4.39 17.80
CA ILE A 65 1.14 -4.17 16.71
C ILE A 65 0.82 -2.82 16.08
N LYS A 66 1.78 -1.90 16.12
CA LYS A 66 1.64 -0.56 15.55
C LYS A 66 2.24 -0.51 14.15
N ILE A 67 1.50 0.07 13.20
CA ILE A 67 1.91 0.26 11.81
C ILE A 67 1.88 1.77 11.53
N GLY A 68 2.97 2.31 11.01
CA GLY A 68 3.02 3.71 10.60
C GLY A 68 2.49 3.90 9.18
N LEU A 69 1.81 5.02 8.92
CA LEU A 69 1.45 5.47 7.57
C LEU A 69 1.94 6.90 7.37
N LEU A 70 2.84 7.09 6.41
CA LEU A 70 3.23 8.41 5.93
C LEU A 70 2.23 8.85 4.86
N SER A 71 1.25 9.66 5.27
CA SER A 71 0.20 10.23 4.41
C SER A 71 0.65 11.63 3.93
N PRO A 72 0.40 12.04 2.68
CA PRO A 72 0.73 13.38 2.22
C PRO A 72 -0.40 14.36 2.57
N GLN A 73 -0.68 14.61 3.85
CA GLN A 73 -1.83 15.42 4.29
C GLN A 73 -1.67 16.90 3.89
N THR A 74 -0.42 17.35 3.74
CA THR A 74 -0.08 18.63 3.14
C THR A 74 0.80 18.45 1.90
N GLY A 75 1.03 19.54 1.17
CA GLY A 75 1.84 19.56 -0.05
C GLY A 75 1.01 19.38 -1.34
N PRO A 76 1.69 19.20 -2.49
CA PRO A 76 1.08 19.30 -3.83
C PRO A 76 0.10 18.18 -4.18
N ILE A 77 0.04 17.12 -3.38
CA ILE A 77 -0.84 15.97 -3.61
C ILE A 77 -1.81 15.71 -2.44
N ALA A 78 -2.03 16.72 -1.59
CA ALA A 78 -2.88 16.61 -0.40
C ALA A 78 -4.30 16.11 -0.68
N GLN A 79 -4.83 16.39 -1.87
CA GLN A 79 -6.13 15.90 -2.31
C GLN A 79 -6.25 14.38 -2.36
N TYR A 80 -5.14 13.64 -2.42
CA TYR A 80 -5.15 12.17 -2.44
C TYR A 80 -5.03 11.54 -1.04
N ALA A 81 -4.63 12.31 -0.02
CA ALA A 81 -4.45 11.80 1.35
C ALA A 81 -5.67 11.05 1.90
N PRO A 82 -6.93 11.54 1.74
CA PRO A 82 -8.09 10.81 2.24
C PRO A 82 -8.21 9.40 1.66
N GLY A 83 -7.94 9.24 0.36
CA GLY A 83 -8.01 7.93 -0.30
C GLY A 83 -6.96 6.94 0.21
N PHE A 84 -5.74 7.40 0.44
CA PHE A 84 -4.68 6.56 1.02
C PHE A 84 -4.99 6.16 2.47
N GLU A 85 -5.47 7.10 3.27
CA GLU A 85 -5.82 6.84 4.67
C GLU A 85 -7.00 5.91 4.82
N ASP A 86 -8.03 6.07 3.98
CA ASP A 86 -9.20 5.19 4.00
C ASP A 86 -8.83 3.77 3.55
N ALA A 87 -7.98 3.62 2.54
CA ALA A 87 -7.45 2.31 2.16
C ALA A 87 -6.67 1.65 3.31
N GLY A 88 -5.85 2.43 4.04
CA GLY A 88 -5.14 1.95 5.23
C GLY A 88 -6.09 1.51 6.34
N LYS A 89 -7.16 2.27 6.61
CA LYS A 89 -8.17 1.93 7.62
C LYS A 89 -8.92 0.64 7.27
N VAL A 90 -9.30 0.47 6.01
CA VAL A 90 -9.96 -0.76 5.53
C VAL A 90 -9.04 -1.96 5.75
N ALA A 91 -7.78 -1.89 5.31
CA ALA A 91 -6.82 -2.97 5.51
C ALA A 91 -6.64 -3.32 7.01
N ILE A 92 -6.59 -2.31 7.88
CA ILE A 92 -6.46 -2.51 9.33
C ILE A 92 -7.71 -3.15 9.93
N SER A 93 -8.91 -2.79 9.44
CA SER A 93 -10.16 -3.46 9.85
C SER A 93 -10.13 -4.94 9.48
N GLU A 94 -9.80 -5.24 8.22
CA GLU A 94 -9.76 -6.62 7.71
C GLU A 94 -8.76 -7.50 8.46
N ILE A 95 -7.55 -7.01 8.74
CA ILE A 95 -6.56 -7.82 9.47
C ILE A 95 -6.91 -7.98 10.96
N ASN A 96 -7.59 -7.01 11.57
CA ASN A 96 -8.07 -7.16 12.95
C ASN A 96 -9.19 -8.21 13.04
N GLU A 97 -10.08 -8.27 12.05
CA GLU A 97 -11.12 -9.30 11.95
C GLU A 97 -10.52 -10.68 11.69
N ALA A 98 -9.52 -10.77 10.80
CA ALA A 98 -8.88 -12.04 10.44
C ALA A 98 -8.00 -12.63 11.56
N TYR A 99 -7.47 -11.79 12.46
CA TYR A 99 -6.50 -12.19 13.48
C TYR A 99 -6.90 -11.75 14.89
N PRO A 100 -7.93 -12.36 15.52
CA PRO A 100 -8.47 -11.92 16.82
C PRO A 100 -7.50 -12.03 18.00
N GLY A 101 -6.37 -12.74 17.85
CA GLY A 101 -5.29 -12.79 18.85
C GLY A 101 -4.34 -11.57 18.83
N PHE A 102 -4.47 -10.70 17.83
CA PHE A 102 -3.66 -9.50 17.65
C PHE A 102 -4.57 -8.26 17.57
N LYS A 103 -3.99 -7.12 17.90
CA LYS A 103 -4.60 -5.82 17.62
C LYS A 103 -3.63 -4.99 16.80
N PHE A 104 -4.03 -4.63 15.60
CA PHE A 104 -3.28 -3.76 14.71
C PHE A 104 -3.79 -2.32 14.85
N GLU A 105 -2.87 -1.39 15.05
CA GLU A 105 -3.14 0.04 15.16
C GLU A 105 -2.37 0.79 14.07
N LEU A 106 -3.09 1.64 13.33
CA LEU A 106 -2.50 2.50 12.32
C LEU A 106 -2.20 3.88 12.90
N ILE A 107 -0.95 4.31 12.82
CA ILE A 107 -0.52 5.64 13.21
C ILE A 107 -0.23 6.43 11.94
N VAL A 108 -1.08 7.40 11.63
CA VAL A 108 -0.96 8.24 10.44
C VAL A 108 -0.20 9.52 10.79
N VAL A 109 0.82 9.87 10.01
CA VAL A 109 1.60 11.09 10.17
C VAL A 109 1.79 11.77 8.82
N ASP A 110 1.71 13.10 8.80
CA ASP A 110 1.89 13.90 7.59
C ASP A 110 3.35 13.90 7.10
N SER A 111 3.55 13.39 5.89
CA SER A 111 4.84 13.44 5.18
C SER A 111 5.08 14.77 4.45
N GLY A 112 4.06 15.59 4.27
CA GLY A 112 4.12 16.85 3.52
C GLY A 112 4.50 16.72 2.05
N CYS A 113 4.60 15.48 1.53
CA CYS A 113 5.25 15.20 0.24
C CYS A 113 6.67 15.79 0.15
N ASP A 114 7.34 15.96 1.30
CA ASP A 114 8.66 16.59 1.42
C ASP A 114 9.64 15.66 2.12
N GLY A 115 10.90 15.67 1.69
CA GLY A 115 11.94 14.78 2.24
C GLY A 115 12.25 15.06 3.72
N THR A 116 12.32 16.33 4.11
CA THR A 116 12.69 16.74 5.48
C THR A 116 11.54 16.50 6.45
N GLN A 117 10.32 16.87 6.06
CA GLN A 117 9.14 16.59 6.84
C GLN A 117 8.91 15.09 6.98
N ALA A 118 9.04 14.32 5.90
CA ALA A 118 8.89 12.86 5.95
C ALA A 118 9.94 12.18 6.82
N ALA A 119 11.19 12.67 6.84
CA ALA A 119 12.21 12.19 7.78
C ALA A 119 11.80 12.42 9.26
N THR A 120 11.30 13.62 9.56
CA THR A 120 10.80 13.96 10.90
C THR A 120 9.58 13.11 11.28
N ALA A 121 8.65 12.91 10.34
CA ALA A 121 7.50 12.05 10.52
C ALA A 121 7.90 10.60 10.76
N ALA A 122 8.86 10.06 9.99
CA ALA A 122 9.41 8.73 10.17
C ALA A 122 10.05 8.55 11.55
N GLN A 123 10.80 9.55 12.04
CA GLN A 123 11.36 9.52 13.40
C GLN A 123 10.25 9.39 14.46
N SER A 124 9.15 10.17 14.32
CA SER A 124 8.04 10.06 15.29
C SER A 124 7.35 8.70 15.27
N LEU A 125 7.29 8.04 14.11
CA LEU A 125 6.79 6.67 13.98
C LEU A 125 7.74 5.64 14.62
N VAL A 126 9.04 5.79 14.40
CA VAL A 126 10.08 4.98 15.07
C VAL A 126 9.96 5.11 16.59
N ASP A 127 9.86 6.33 17.10
CA ASP A 127 9.73 6.62 18.53
C ASP A 127 8.42 6.07 19.11
N ALA A 128 7.35 6.04 18.30
CA ALA A 128 6.07 5.42 18.66
C ALA A 128 6.11 3.89 18.71
N GLY A 129 7.21 3.27 18.24
CA GLY A 129 7.45 1.83 18.26
C GLY A 129 6.68 1.08 17.18
N VAL A 130 6.52 1.67 15.99
CA VAL A 130 5.91 0.94 14.85
C VAL A 130 6.83 -0.18 14.38
N VAL A 131 6.24 -1.30 13.95
CA VAL A 131 7.00 -2.45 13.43
C VAL A 131 7.34 -2.32 11.95
N VAL A 132 6.63 -1.45 11.23
CA VAL A 132 6.80 -1.14 9.81
C VAL A 132 6.20 0.23 9.51
N ILE A 133 6.77 0.93 8.55
CA ILE A 133 6.24 2.18 8.01
C ILE A 133 5.74 1.94 6.58
N VAL A 134 4.48 2.26 6.33
CA VAL A 134 3.88 2.26 5.00
C VAL A 134 4.02 3.66 4.42
N GLY A 135 4.71 3.80 3.30
CA GLY A 135 4.93 5.07 2.62
C GLY A 135 6.37 5.35 2.18
N ALA A 136 6.64 6.54 1.66
CA ALA A 136 5.69 7.64 1.46
C ALA A 136 5.06 7.65 0.05
N ALA A 137 4.13 8.58 -0.20
CA ALA A 137 3.52 8.76 -1.51
C ALA A 137 4.49 9.41 -2.53
N CYS A 138 5.22 10.44 -2.10
CA CYS A 138 6.17 11.15 -2.95
C CYS A 138 7.55 10.50 -2.89
N SER A 139 8.25 10.46 -4.03
CA SER A 139 9.58 9.82 -4.13
C SER A 139 10.59 10.46 -3.18
N GLY A 140 10.70 11.78 -3.16
CA GLY A 140 11.59 12.49 -2.24
C GLY A 140 11.22 12.28 -0.76
N ALA A 141 9.93 12.28 -0.43
CA ALA A 141 9.45 11.94 0.91
C ALA A 141 9.84 10.51 1.32
N THR A 142 9.78 9.56 0.39
CA THR A 142 10.18 8.16 0.65
C THR A 142 11.67 8.06 0.93
N LEU A 143 12.49 8.72 0.11
CA LEU A 143 13.94 8.77 0.26
C LEU A 143 14.37 9.48 1.56
N GLY A 144 13.68 10.55 1.95
CA GLY A 144 13.91 11.22 3.22
C GLY A 144 13.54 10.36 4.44
N ALA A 145 12.38 9.68 4.38
CA ALA A 145 11.93 8.82 5.47
C ALA A 145 12.80 7.56 5.64
N ILE A 146 13.25 6.91 4.57
CA ILE A 146 14.07 5.68 4.68
C ILE A 146 15.44 5.96 5.30
N ALA A 147 16.01 7.15 5.06
CA ALA A 147 17.26 7.56 5.68
C ALA A 147 17.19 7.60 7.23
N VAL A 148 15.97 7.66 7.80
CA VAL A 148 15.71 7.58 9.24
C VAL A 148 15.28 6.16 9.65
N ALA A 149 14.34 5.57 8.93
CA ALA A 149 13.76 4.29 9.30
C ALA A 149 14.77 3.13 9.22
N ALA A 150 15.64 3.13 8.18
CA ALA A 150 16.59 2.04 7.97
C ALA A 150 17.64 1.92 9.09
N PRO A 151 18.34 3.00 9.52
CA PRO A 151 19.24 2.94 10.68
C PRO A 151 18.55 2.55 12.00
N ALA A 152 17.26 2.86 12.14
CA ALA A 152 16.45 2.44 13.29
C ALA A 152 15.98 0.98 13.21
N GLY A 153 16.30 0.27 12.12
CA GLY A 153 15.90 -1.11 11.89
C GLY A 153 14.44 -1.29 11.50
N VAL A 154 13.71 -0.22 11.19
CA VAL A 154 12.28 -0.26 10.84
C VAL A 154 12.13 -0.36 9.31
N PRO A 155 11.54 -1.44 8.78
CA PRO A 155 11.31 -1.57 7.35
C PRO A 155 10.24 -0.60 6.85
N MET A 156 10.36 -0.25 5.57
CA MET A 156 9.41 0.59 4.85
C MET A 156 8.84 -0.12 3.62
N VAL A 157 7.56 0.11 3.35
CA VAL A 157 6.91 -0.31 2.11
C VAL A 157 6.25 0.90 1.45
N SER A 158 6.81 1.37 0.34
CA SER A 158 6.19 2.41 -0.48
C SER A 158 4.96 1.88 -1.22
N TYR A 159 3.87 2.64 -1.14
CA TYR A 159 2.61 2.36 -1.82
C TYR A 159 2.40 3.14 -3.12
N ALA A 160 3.15 4.22 -3.38
CA ALA A 160 2.90 5.08 -4.55
C ALA A 160 4.13 5.73 -5.20
N SER A 161 5.29 5.74 -4.57
CA SER A 161 6.45 6.46 -5.12
C SER A 161 7.22 5.67 -6.18
N THR A 162 7.28 6.17 -7.42
CA THR A 162 7.70 5.39 -8.61
C THR A 162 9.15 5.63 -9.06
N SER A 163 9.83 6.63 -8.49
CA SER A 163 11.19 6.99 -8.92
C SER A 163 12.15 5.79 -8.87
N PRO A 164 13.05 5.62 -9.86
CA PRO A 164 14.02 4.53 -9.86
C PRO A 164 15.02 4.63 -8.70
N ALA A 165 15.26 5.85 -8.18
CA ALA A 165 16.13 6.09 -7.03
C ALA A 165 15.71 5.31 -5.77
N ILE A 166 14.43 4.96 -5.64
CA ILE A 166 13.92 4.13 -4.53
C ILE A 166 14.50 2.72 -4.57
N THR A 167 14.77 2.17 -5.75
CA THR A 167 15.32 0.81 -5.90
C THR A 167 16.82 0.76 -5.61
N THR A 168 17.50 1.89 -5.67
CA THR A 168 18.95 2.02 -5.44
C THR A 168 19.27 2.83 -4.19
N ALA A 169 18.28 3.07 -3.33
CA ALA A 169 18.48 3.77 -2.08
C ALA A 169 19.42 2.97 -1.18
N ASP A 170 20.26 3.67 -0.42
CA ASP A 170 21.03 3.04 0.66
C ASP A 170 20.11 2.83 1.85
N ASP A 171 19.48 1.65 1.91
CA ASP A 171 18.35 1.34 2.78
C ASP A 171 18.59 0.14 3.69
N ASP A 172 19.81 -0.42 3.74
CA ASP A 172 20.14 -1.65 4.48
C ASP A 172 19.18 -2.84 4.17
N GLY A 173 18.63 -2.90 2.94
CA GLY A 173 17.65 -3.89 2.52
C GLY A 173 16.27 -3.74 3.17
N ARG A 174 15.92 -2.52 3.61
CA ARG A 174 14.70 -2.24 4.39
C ARG A 174 13.63 -1.47 3.62
N LEU A 175 13.89 -0.99 2.41
CA LEU A 175 12.88 -0.35 1.58
C LEU A 175 12.34 -1.30 0.53
N PHE A 176 11.02 -1.45 0.54
CA PHE A 176 10.27 -2.21 -0.45
C PHE A 176 9.27 -1.29 -1.13
N ARG A 177 8.77 -1.71 -2.29
CA ARG A 177 7.77 -0.97 -3.04
C ARG A 177 6.79 -1.89 -3.74
N ILE A 178 5.51 -1.53 -3.68
CA ILE A 178 4.43 -2.26 -4.37
C ILE A 178 4.17 -1.70 -5.77
N VAL A 179 4.24 -0.38 -5.94
CA VAL A 179 4.03 0.27 -7.25
C VAL A 179 5.20 0.01 -8.21
N PRO A 180 4.96 -0.24 -9.51
CA PRO A 180 6.03 -0.38 -10.49
C PRO A 180 6.94 0.84 -10.58
N SER A 181 8.19 0.62 -10.98
CA SER A 181 9.17 1.70 -11.15
C SER A 181 8.99 2.45 -12.46
N ASP A 182 9.30 3.74 -12.44
CA ASP A 182 9.44 4.56 -13.66
C ASP A 182 10.54 4.06 -14.60
N ALA A 183 11.50 3.26 -14.13
CA ALA A 183 12.46 2.60 -15.02
C ALA A 183 11.76 1.66 -16.03
N GLN A 184 10.65 1.03 -15.63
CA GLN A 184 9.83 0.23 -16.54
C GLN A 184 8.86 1.09 -17.35
N GLN A 185 8.28 2.12 -16.71
CA GLN A 185 7.36 3.05 -17.38
C GLN A 185 8.05 3.82 -18.51
N ALA A 186 9.30 4.24 -18.32
CA ALA A 186 10.09 4.95 -19.31
C ALA A 186 10.27 4.13 -20.59
N VAL A 187 10.55 2.82 -20.47
CA VAL A 187 10.65 1.92 -21.64
C VAL A 187 9.34 1.91 -22.43
N ALA A 188 8.20 1.79 -21.75
CA ALA A 188 6.89 1.84 -22.41
C ALA A 188 6.63 3.21 -23.06
N LEU A 189 6.98 4.31 -22.39
CA LEU A 189 6.81 5.66 -22.91
C LEU A 189 7.66 5.90 -24.16
N VAL A 190 8.91 5.42 -24.19
CA VAL A 190 9.76 5.45 -25.39
C VAL A 190 9.08 4.75 -26.56
N GLN A 191 8.51 3.56 -26.35
CA GLN A 191 7.80 2.84 -27.42
C GLN A 191 6.58 3.61 -27.95
N VAL A 192 5.82 4.27 -27.07
CA VAL A 192 4.69 5.11 -27.47
C VAL A 192 5.15 6.30 -28.32
N VAL A 193 6.20 7.00 -27.87
CA VAL A 193 6.72 8.20 -28.57
C VAL A 193 7.37 7.83 -29.91
N SER A 194 8.15 6.74 -29.97
CA SER A 194 8.70 6.23 -31.23
C SER A 194 7.60 5.73 -32.18
N GLY A 195 6.59 5.04 -31.64
CA GLY A 195 5.44 4.56 -32.42
C GLY A 195 4.60 5.68 -33.03
N ALA A 196 4.60 6.87 -32.42
CA ALA A 196 4.00 8.08 -32.97
C ALA A 196 4.85 8.73 -34.09
N GLY A 197 6.02 8.17 -34.41
CA GLY A 197 6.90 8.67 -35.47
C GLY A 197 7.80 9.84 -35.04
N SER A 198 7.91 10.13 -33.74
CA SER A 198 8.82 11.18 -33.25
C SER A 198 10.27 10.71 -33.32
N SER A 199 11.15 11.57 -33.83
CA SER A 199 12.59 11.31 -33.95
C SER A 199 13.45 12.19 -33.04
N SER A 200 12.89 13.29 -32.51
CA SER A 200 13.61 14.26 -31.66
C SER A 200 12.64 14.88 -30.64
N PRO A 201 12.22 14.13 -29.62
CA PRO A 201 11.30 14.64 -28.60
C PRO A 201 12.02 15.63 -27.67
N ALA A 202 11.25 16.61 -27.18
CA ALA A 202 11.63 17.41 -26.02
C ALA A 202 11.01 16.79 -24.76
N VAL A 203 11.76 16.76 -23.66
CA VAL A 203 11.31 16.24 -22.37
C VAL A 203 11.11 17.39 -21.39
N LEU A 204 9.92 17.46 -20.81
CA LEU A 204 9.62 18.36 -19.72
C LEU A 204 9.29 17.56 -18.47
N TYR A 205 9.92 17.93 -17.36
CA TYR A 205 9.80 17.18 -16.12
C TYR A 205 9.77 18.09 -14.89
N MET A 206 9.12 17.62 -13.82
CA MET A 206 9.10 18.33 -12.54
C MET A 206 10.49 18.28 -11.90
N THR A 207 10.96 19.38 -11.31
CA THR A 207 12.23 19.47 -10.57
C THR A 207 12.15 18.81 -9.18
N ASN A 208 11.74 17.55 -9.14
CA ASN A 208 11.71 16.72 -7.94
C ASN A 208 12.16 15.28 -8.27
N ASP A 209 12.36 14.44 -7.24
CA ASP A 209 12.88 13.08 -7.42
C ASP A 209 12.02 12.17 -8.30
N TYR A 210 10.72 12.46 -8.43
CA TYR A 210 9.82 11.75 -9.33
C TYR A 210 10.03 12.19 -10.78
N GLY A 211 9.85 13.49 -11.06
CA GLY A 211 9.92 14.05 -12.40
C GLY A 211 11.30 13.87 -13.02
N ALA A 212 12.35 14.22 -12.28
CA ALA A 212 13.73 14.03 -12.73
C ALA A 212 14.03 12.55 -12.98
N GLY A 213 13.65 11.66 -12.05
CA GLY A 213 13.87 10.23 -12.19
C GLY A 213 13.23 9.63 -13.44
N LEU A 214 11.98 10.01 -13.75
CA LEU A 214 11.30 9.57 -14.98
C LEU A 214 11.92 10.20 -16.23
N GLY A 215 12.24 11.50 -16.20
CA GLY A 215 12.87 12.22 -17.31
C GLY A 215 14.22 11.61 -17.71
N ASP A 216 15.10 11.40 -16.73
CA ASP A 216 16.42 10.80 -16.94
C ASP A 216 16.31 9.36 -17.44
N ASN A 217 15.31 8.59 -16.97
CA ASN A 217 15.08 7.24 -17.47
C ASN A 217 14.49 7.23 -18.88
N PHE A 218 13.69 8.22 -19.25
CA PHE A 218 13.27 8.38 -20.64
C PHE A 218 14.46 8.68 -21.54
N GLU A 219 15.31 9.66 -21.18
CA GLU A 219 16.52 10.00 -21.94
C GLU A 219 17.43 8.77 -22.11
N LEU A 220 17.70 8.06 -21.02
CA LEU A 220 18.55 6.86 -21.02
C LEU A 220 18.06 5.77 -21.98
N ASN A 221 16.73 5.64 -22.16
CA ASN A 221 16.13 4.63 -23.03
C ASN A 221 15.84 5.14 -24.45
N TRP A 222 15.95 6.45 -24.71
CA TRP A 222 15.76 7.00 -26.04
C TRP A 222 16.96 6.69 -26.93
N SER A 223 16.71 6.19 -28.15
CA SER A 223 17.79 5.65 -29.01
C SER A 223 18.71 6.71 -29.62
N THR A 224 18.31 7.99 -29.59
CA THR A 224 19.06 9.12 -30.13
C THR A 224 19.17 10.22 -29.08
N SER A 225 19.73 11.38 -29.42
CA SER A 225 19.64 12.55 -28.54
C SER A 225 18.21 13.09 -28.48
N LEU A 226 17.84 13.65 -27.34
CA LEU A 226 16.64 14.48 -27.18
C LEU A 226 16.85 15.83 -27.88
N CYS A 227 15.75 16.50 -28.23
CA CYS A 227 15.77 17.88 -28.71
C CYS A 227 16.22 18.82 -27.58
N THR A 228 15.62 18.65 -26.40
CA THR A 228 15.95 19.34 -25.16
C THR A 228 15.34 18.57 -23.98
N GLN A 229 15.86 18.80 -22.79
CA GLN A 229 15.33 18.27 -21.54
C GLN A 229 15.32 19.40 -20.50
N ILE A 230 14.14 19.71 -19.96
CA ILE A 230 13.96 20.90 -19.14
C ILE A 230 13.12 20.62 -17.91
N GLY A 231 13.68 20.97 -16.75
CA GLY A 231 13.00 20.94 -15.47
C GLY A 231 12.13 22.17 -15.26
N TYR A 232 10.96 21.99 -14.65
CA TYR A 232 10.13 23.09 -14.16
C TYR A 232 9.72 22.85 -12.71
N ASP A 233 9.56 23.95 -11.95
CA ASP A 233 8.99 23.89 -10.61
C ASP A 233 7.45 23.90 -10.70
N PRO A 234 6.76 22.84 -10.25
CA PRO A 234 5.30 22.78 -10.31
C PRO A 234 4.59 23.84 -9.45
N THR A 235 5.31 24.52 -8.56
CA THR A 235 4.77 25.58 -7.69
C THR A 235 4.79 26.97 -8.32
N GLU A 236 5.56 27.17 -9.40
CA GLU A 236 5.65 28.48 -10.10
C GLU A 236 4.32 28.92 -10.72
N GLY A 237 3.39 27.98 -10.96
CA GLY A 237 2.01 28.27 -11.39
C GLY A 237 1.88 28.93 -12.78
N SER A 238 3.00 29.18 -13.46
CA SER A 238 3.08 29.73 -14.80
C SER A 238 4.23 29.09 -15.55
N TYR A 239 4.09 28.99 -16.86
CA TYR A 239 5.07 28.37 -17.74
C TYR A 239 5.37 29.35 -18.87
N ASP A 240 6.62 29.81 -18.94
CA ASP A 240 7.09 30.62 -20.06
C ASP A 240 7.79 29.71 -21.07
N ALA A 241 7.10 29.44 -22.19
CA ALA A 241 7.67 28.62 -23.25
C ALA A 241 8.92 29.22 -23.89
N SER A 242 9.16 30.53 -23.73
CA SER A 242 10.31 31.22 -24.33
C SER A 242 11.62 31.02 -23.56
N THR A 243 11.55 30.56 -22.31
CA THR A 243 12.76 30.23 -21.51
C THR A 243 13.31 28.83 -21.82
N LEU A 244 12.68 28.12 -22.75
CA LEU A 244 12.88 26.69 -23.03
C LEU A 244 13.48 26.40 -24.41
N ALA A 245 13.70 27.45 -25.20
CA ALA A 245 14.23 27.39 -26.56
C ALA A 245 15.70 27.77 -26.63
#